data_AF-A0A814QAX1-F1
#
_entry.id   AF-A0A814QAX1-F1
#
_cell.length_a   1.000
_cell.length_b   1.000
_cell.length_c   1.000
_cell.angle_alpha   90.00
_cell.angle_beta   90.00
_cell.angle_gamma   90.00
#
_symmetry.space_group_name_H-M   'P 1'
#
loop_
_entity.id
_entity.type
_entity.pdbx_description
1 polymer ?
#
loop_
_entity_poly.entity_id
_entity_poly.type
_entity_poly.pdbx_seq_one_letter_code
_entity_poly.pdbx_strand_id
1 'polypeptide(L)'
;MESEQQSLSHESILENPLDQTSSDEQDVLLNNILNEKNKKKRGANIEFQLYGTYDNYDDFVKRVSNGEIKGLNMHFKKKDKDKYRYYCRYLSKGCKAALYLQPTQNSAGLCFVSVEDHSNHPQHERDQIDERITQRIKELESLGVIAQGIIQQLIRDGLQPPSKAKINNIIQSVRKTKKEIAQPSLSDLKRWCEQYNNIPEDENQVFVANFEYESFPIQIFRVFLTTRRLIHFSLDTKYILADATYKLTYGGFPALTGGTTDKSKKFHPFGLALCATENNLDFSFFFKSVEIAAFNVYGFKISPTILVADNAPAITKGFESVFKLEKRVNCWAHVFRNIDKHLVRFSKEFKQKIKSDIYAIQEIFKPEFFQLAIQLFEKKWKLKKSSEIDDFIKYFIDQWGHNNNGWYEGYYGDIPSTTNGLESSHEKIKSALEGKILGLIEFLNECRENLIKFWSQMRSKKIKTINPETNEEIDIDNVNFNHFFKEPIISKSQMLHAFEWNKRSKPIHHIRDNLYMCRTMKMGLSQDKNAKIFLTQLDIMPWDDFDKMIESINSMRLISINKENWKQSRCTCSYWLKNYVCSHV
;
A
#
# COMPACT_ATOMS: atom_id res chain seq x y z
N MET A 1 42.68 -12.39 41.13
CA MET A 1 41.47 -11.57 41.33
C MET A 1 41.77 -10.19 40.77
N GLU A 2 41.59 -10.03 39.47
CA GLU A 2 41.61 -8.77 38.72
C GLU A 2 40.92 -9.13 37.41
N SER A 3 39.70 -8.65 37.21
CA SER A 3 38.82 -9.05 36.10
C SER A 3 38.85 -8.02 34.99
N GLU A 4 39.28 -8.46 33.81
CA GLU A 4 39.25 -7.76 32.54
C GLU A 4 37.84 -7.23 32.21
N GLN A 5 37.70 -5.91 32.04
CA GLN A 5 36.53 -5.31 31.41
C GLN A 5 36.74 -5.25 29.89
N GLN A 6 36.08 -6.17 29.18
CA GLN A 6 35.90 -6.12 27.73
C GLN A 6 35.10 -4.86 27.36
N SER A 7 35.73 -3.93 26.65
CA SER A 7 35.03 -2.79 26.05
C SER A 7 34.24 -3.27 24.82
N LEU A 8 32.94 -3.52 25.01
CA LEU A 8 31.98 -3.73 23.94
C LEU A 8 31.90 -2.47 23.07
N SER A 9 32.30 -2.59 21.81
CA SER A 9 32.13 -1.53 20.82
C SER A 9 30.64 -1.30 20.55
N HIS A 10 30.15 -0.12 20.86
CA HIS A 10 28.85 0.38 20.41
C HIS A 10 28.82 0.54 18.88
N GLU A 11 28.64 -0.57 18.16
CA GLU A 11 27.87 -0.59 16.92
C GLU A 11 26.42 -0.90 17.32
N SER A 12 25.77 0.07 17.99
CA SER A 12 24.32 -0.03 18.17
C SER A 12 23.68 0.23 16.82
N ILE A 13 23.10 -0.84 16.28
CA ILE A 13 22.00 -0.84 15.34
C ILE A 13 21.02 0.26 15.75
N LEU A 14 21.13 1.44 15.14
CA LEU A 14 20.07 2.44 15.14
C LEU A 14 19.11 2.04 14.02
N GLU A 15 18.48 0.88 14.20
CA GLU A 15 17.17 0.62 13.62
C GLU A 15 16.19 1.40 14.49
N ASN A 16 15.43 2.30 13.87
CA ASN A 16 14.31 2.94 14.52
C ASN A 16 13.24 1.87 14.78
N PRO A 17 12.96 1.47 16.04
CA PRO A 17 11.97 0.44 16.35
C PRO A 17 10.52 0.98 16.29
N LEU A 18 10.33 2.21 15.82
CA LEU A 18 9.02 2.88 15.72
C LEU A 18 8.55 3.06 14.29
N ASP A 19 8.88 2.13 13.39
CA ASP A 19 8.09 1.90 12.18
C ASP A 19 6.88 1.01 12.53
N GLN A 20 6.04 1.53 13.44
CA GLN A 20 4.69 1.03 13.67
C GLN A 20 3.74 1.86 12.80
N THR A 21 3.76 1.62 11.48
CA THR A 21 2.51 1.82 10.74
C THR A 21 1.49 0.86 11.34
N SER A 22 0.47 1.43 11.97
CA SER A 22 -0.58 0.72 12.70
C SER A 22 -0.98 -0.55 11.97
N SER A 23 -0.73 -1.67 12.64
CA SER A 23 -1.20 -2.98 12.28
C SER A 23 -2.74 -3.01 12.20
N ASP A 24 -3.28 -3.38 11.04
CA ASP A 24 -4.60 -4.02 10.92
C ASP A 24 -4.56 -5.46 11.50
N GLU A 25 -3.86 -5.69 12.62
CA GLU A 25 -3.69 -7.01 13.25
C GLU A 25 -4.77 -7.35 14.29
N GLN A 26 -5.81 -6.52 14.47
CA GLN A 26 -6.91 -6.89 15.38
C GLN A 26 -8.04 -7.71 14.74
N ASP A 27 -8.01 -8.00 13.43
CA ASP A 27 -9.10 -8.74 12.75
C ASP A 27 -8.83 -10.24 12.52
N VAL A 28 -7.69 -10.80 12.98
CA VAL A 28 -7.39 -12.24 12.81
C VAL A 28 -7.38 -13.02 14.13
N LEU A 29 -7.18 -12.39 15.29
CA LEU A 29 -7.08 -13.12 16.57
C LEU A 29 -8.41 -13.33 17.32
N LEU A 30 -9.50 -12.63 16.95
CA LEU A 30 -10.80 -12.76 17.64
C LEU A 30 -11.71 -13.86 17.06
N ASN A 31 -11.34 -14.48 15.93
CA ASN A 31 -12.14 -15.54 15.30
C ASN A 31 -11.89 -16.95 15.86
N ASN A 32 -10.93 -17.11 16.78
CA ASN A 32 -10.58 -18.42 17.36
C ASN A 32 -11.05 -18.65 18.81
N ILE A 33 -11.81 -17.72 19.42
CA ILE A 33 -12.33 -17.86 20.81
C ILE A 33 -13.86 -18.15 20.86
N LEU A 34 -14.57 -18.24 19.73
CA LEU A 34 -16.02 -18.51 19.71
C LEU A 34 -16.46 -19.76 18.94
N ASN A 35 -15.57 -20.72 18.66
CA ASN A 35 -15.97 -21.99 18.03
C ASN A 35 -15.64 -23.19 18.91
N GLU A 36 -16.38 -23.35 20.00
CA GLU A 36 -16.66 -24.67 20.53
C GLU A 36 -18.14 -24.86 20.85
N LYS A 37 -18.63 -26.03 20.40
CA LYS A 37 -19.91 -26.70 20.71
C LYS A 37 -21.13 -26.20 19.96
N ASN A 38 -21.52 -26.99 18.95
CA ASN A 38 -22.78 -27.75 19.03
C ASN A 38 -22.85 -28.81 17.91
N LYS A 39 -22.44 -30.05 18.22
CA LYS A 39 -22.90 -31.23 17.48
C LYS A 39 -24.42 -31.34 17.73
N LYS A 40 -25.24 -30.90 16.77
CA LYS A 40 -26.70 -31.04 16.85
C LYS A 40 -27.08 -32.51 16.84
N LYS A 41 -27.78 -32.95 17.90
CA LYS A 41 -28.52 -34.22 17.96
C LYS A 41 -29.46 -34.30 16.75
N ARG A 42 -29.51 -35.47 16.09
CA ARG A 42 -30.52 -35.80 15.08
C ARG A 42 -31.91 -35.62 15.69
N GLY A 43 -32.73 -34.75 15.09
CA GLY A 43 -34.05 -34.40 15.61
C GLY A 43 -35.03 -35.57 15.53
N ALA A 44 -35.96 -35.59 16.48
CA ALA A 44 -37.11 -36.49 16.53
C ALA A 44 -37.96 -36.38 15.25
N ASN A 45 -38.61 -37.49 14.86
CA ASN A 45 -39.48 -37.56 13.69
C ASN A 45 -40.62 -36.51 13.80
N ILE A 46 -40.72 -35.62 12.82
CA ILE A 46 -41.88 -34.73 12.65
C ILE A 46 -42.96 -35.53 11.92
N GLU A 47 -44.13 -35.66 12.53
CA GLU A 47 -45.28 -36.33 11.93
C GLU A 47 -46.07 -35.36 11.05
N PHE A 48 -46.50 -35.84 9.88
CA PHE A 48 -47.17 -35.04 8.86
C PHE A 48 -48.52 -35.65 8.51
N GLN A 49 -49.53 -34.79 8.30
CA GLN A 49 -50.85 -35.17 7.81
C GLN A 49 -51.13 -34.50 6.46
N LEU A 50 -51.92 -35.16 5.61
CA LEU A 50 -52.35 -34.60 4.32
C LEU A 50 -53.24 -33.38 4.57
N TYR A 51 -52.86 -32.23 4.01
CA TYR A 51 -53.59 -30.98 4.13
C TYR A 51 -54.50 -30.72 2.93
N GLY A 52 -54.03 -31.03 1.72
CA GLY A 52 -54.80 -30.84 0.50
C GLY A 52 -54.01 -31.12 -0.78
N THR A 53 -54.72 -31.08 -1.90
CA THR A 53 -54.19 -31.20 -3.27
C THR A 53 -54.13 -29.83 -3.94
N TYR A 54 -53.10 -29.59 -4.75
CA TYR A 54 -52.91 -28.34 -5.48
C TYR A 54 -52.68 -28.64 -6.95
N ASP A 55 -53.31 -27.88 -7.84
CA ASP A 55 -53.28 -28.12 -9.28
C ASP A 55 -51.95 -27.70 -9.92
N ASN A 56 -51.24 -26.73 -9.32
CA ASN A 56 -49.91 -26.33 -9.73
C ASN A 56 -49.05 -25.78 -8.58
N TYR A 57 -47.72 -25.79 -8.76
CA TYR A 57 -46.76 -25.34 -7.76
C TYR A 57 -46.89 -23.83 -7.43
N ASP A 58 -47.21 -22.99 -8.40
CA ASP A 58 -47.26 -21.54 -8.21
C ASP A 58 -48.42 -21.11 -7.32
N ASP A 59 -49.59 -21.75 -7.46
CA ASP A 59 -50.74 -21.56 -6.57
C ASP A 59 -50.38 -21.95 -5.12
N PHE A 60 -49.74 -23.10 -4.95
CA PHE A 60 -49.25 -23.53 -3.64
C PHE A 60 -48.28 -22.52 -3.03
N VAL A 61 -47.29 -22.04 -3.78
CA VAL A 61 -46.32 -21.04 -3.27
C VAL A 61 -47.03 -19.75 -2.86
N LYS A 62 -47.98 -19.25 -3.66
CA LYS A 62 -48.77 -18.06 -3.32
C LYS A 62 -49.51 -18.24 -2.00
N ARG A 63 -50.19 -19.37 -1.82
CA ARG A 63 -50.95 -19.68 -0.61
C ARG A 63 -50.08 -19.82 0.64
N VAL A 64 -48.89 -20.43 0.51
CA VAL A 64 -47.91 -20.45 1.61
C VAL A 64 -47.44 -19.03 1.95
N SER A 65 -47.11 -18.21 0.95
CA SER A 65 -46.66 -16.82 1.16
C SER A 65 -47.73 -15.92 1.76
N ASN A 66 -49.01 -16.15 1.42
CA ASN A 66 -50.15 -15.45 2.02
C ASN A 66 -50.48 -15.96 3.44
N GLY A 67 -49.81 -17.03 3.89
CA GLY A 67 -50.04 -17.63 5.20
C GLY A 67 -51.31 -18.47 5.30
N GLU A 68 -51.94 -18.80 4.17
CA GLU A 68 -53.14 -19.62 4.10
C GLU A 68 -52.84 -21.08 4.51
N ILE A 69 -51.59 -21.53 4.36
CA ILE A 69 -51.15 -22.88 4.73
C ILE A 69 -50.14 -22.78 5.87
N LYS A 70 -50.55 -23.15 7.09
CA LYS A 70 -49.72 -23.06 8.31
C LYS A 70 -49.09 -21.67 8.52
N GLY A 71 -49.81 -20.58 8.24
CA GLY A 71 -49.42 -19.22 8.65
C GLY A 71 -48.21 -18.60 7.94
N LEU A 72 -47.98 -17.31 8.18
CA LEU A 72 -47.02 -16.46 7.44
C LEU A 72 -45.52 -16.75 7.68
N ASN A 73 -45.17 -17.63 8.62
CA ASN A 73 -43.79 -17.80 9.07
C ASN A 73 -43.04 -18.95 8.37
N MET A 74 -43.62 -19.48 7.28
CA MET A 74 -43.08 -20.62 6.55
C MET A 74 -42.12 -20.16 5.44
N HIS A 75 -40.89 -20.67 5.46
CA HIS A 75 -39.89 -20.38 4.42
C HIS A 75 -39.45 -21.66 3.72
N PHE A 76 -39.29 -21.56 2.40
CA PHE A 76 -38.68 -22.62 1.61
C PHE A 76 -37.25 -22.85 2.09
N LYS A 77 -36.91 -24.10 2.38
CA LYS A 77 -35.57 -24.44 2.87
C LYS A 77 -34.76 -25.20 1.85
N LYS A 78 -35.35 -26.27 1.30
CA LYS A 78 -34.69 -27.12 0.30
C LYS A 78 -35.71 -28.01 -0.42
N LYS A 79 -35.33 -28.41 -1.63
CA LYS A 79 -35.93 -29.55 -2.33
C LYS A 79 -35.15 -30.80 -1.95
N ASP A 80 -35.84 -31.84 -1.51
CA ASP A 80 -35.24 -33.12 -1.09
C ASP A 80 -35.95 -34.27 -1.82
N LYS A 81 -35.26 -34.88 -2.79
CA LYS A 81 -35.86 -35.79 -3.79
C LYS A 81 -37.07 -35.14 -4.47
N ASP A 82 -38.25 -35.75 -4.34
CA ASP A 82 -39.51 -35.30 -4.90
C ASP A 82 -40.36 -34.52 -3.88
N LYS A 83 -39.73 -33.79 -2.95
CA LYS A 83 -40.45 -33.00 -1.93
C LYS A 83 -39.89 -31.59 -1.82
N TYR A 84 -40.77 -30.59 -1.90
CA TYR A 84 -40.45 -29.19 -1.60
C TYR A 84 -40.74 -28.92 -0.12
N ARG A 85 -39.71 -28.73 0.70
CA ARG A 85 -39.86 -28.61 2.16
C ARG A 85 -39.80 -27.17 2.63
N TYR A 86 -40.75 -26.81 3.48
CA TYR A 86 -40.88 -25.52 4.13
C TYR A 86 -40.85 -25.71 5.64
N TYR A 87 -40.17 -24.80 6.33
CA TYR A 87 -40.08 -24.83 7.79
C TYR A 87 -40.38 -23.45 8.35
N CYS A 88 -40.91 -23.41 9.57
CA CYS A 88 -41.03 -22.17 10.29
C CYS A 88 -39.65 -21.51 10.47
N ARG A 89 -39.56 -20.18 10.31
CA ARG A 89 -38.33 -19.41 10.56
C ARG A 89 -37.76 -19.61 11.96
N TYR A 90 -38.61 -19.99 12.92
CA TYR A 90 -38.23 -20.25 14.31
C TYR A 90 -37.88 -21.72 14.59
N LEU A 91 -37.62 -22.54 13.56
CA LEU A 91 -37.20 -23.94 13.73
C LEU A 91 -35.96 -24.08 14.65
N SER A 92 -35.03 -23.13 14.58
CA SER A 92 -33.85 -23.10 15.46
C SER A 92 -34.19 -22.78 16.93
N LYS A 93 -35.36 -22.20 17.20
CA LYS A 93 -35.89 -21.89 18.53
C LYS A 93 -36.90 -22.95 19.03
N GLY A 94 -36.96 -24.10 18.37
CA GLY A 94 -37.77 -25.25 18.78
C GLY A 94 -39.17 -25.34 18.17
N CYS A 95 -39.58 -24.39 17.31
CA CYS A 95 -40.85 -24.50 16.59
C CYS A 95 -40.80 -25.66 15.59
N LYS A 96 -41.72 -26.62 15.69
CA LYS A 96 -41.74 -27.82 14.84
C LYS A 96 -42.72 -27.72 13.66
N ALA A 97 -43.35 -26.56 13.47
CA ALA A 97 -44.21 -26.33 12.32
C ALA A 97 -43.41 -26.47 11.01
N ALA A 98 -43.84 -27.42 10.19
CA ALA A 98 -43.23 -27.77 8.91
C ALA A 98 -44.32 -28.13 7.90
N LEU A 99 -44.04 -27.99 6.62
CA LEU A 99 -44.88 -28.56 5.56
C LEU A 99 -44.02 -29.00 4.39
N TYR A 100 -44.55 -29.88 3.56
CA TYR A 100 -43.93 -30.19 2.29
C TYR A 100 -44.96 -30.44 1.20
N LEU A 101 -44.59 -30.10 -0.03
CA LEU A 101 -45.34 -30.47 -1.23
C LEU A 101 -44.65 -31.65 -1.92
N GLN A 102 -45.41 -32.70 -2.20
CA GLN A 102 -44.98 -33.84 -3.01
C GLN A 102 -45.64 -33.74 -4.39
N PRO A 103 -44.89 -33.49 -5.47
CA PRO A 103 -45.44 -33.38 -6.82
C PRO A 103 -46.09 -34.69 -7.28
N THR A 104 -47.14 -34.55 -8.08
CA THR A 104 -47.82 -35.60 -8.84
C THR A 104 -47.69 -35.29 -10.34
N GLN A 105 -48.25 -36.14 -11.21
CA GLN A 105 -48.25 -35.88 -12.66
C GLN A 105 -49.00 -34.56 -12.98
N ASN A 106 -48.59 -33.86 -14.06
CA ASN A 106 -49.15 -32.59 -14.53
C ASN A 106 -48.96 -31.36 -13.62
N SER A 107 -47.79 -31.23 -12.98
CA SER A 107 -47.43 -30.08 -12.11
C SER A 107 -48.28 -29.91 -10.84
N ALA A 108 -49.27 -30.77 -10.62
CA ALA A 108 -50.05 -30.86 -9.39
C ALA A 108 -49.22 -31.43 -8.23
N GLY A 109 -49.69 -31.30 -6.99
CA GLY A 109 -49.00 -31.85 -5.83
C GLY A 109 -49.86 -32.02 -4.58
N LEU A 110 -49.46 -32.97 -3.73
CA LEU A 110 -50.05 -33.23 -2.42
C LEU A 110 -49.28 -32.45 -1.35
N CYS A 111 -49.97 -31.57 -0.63
CA CYS A 111 -49.39 -30.82 0.50
C CYS A 111 -49.62 -31.58 1.80
N PHE A 112 -48.56 -31.76 2.56
CA PHE A 112 -48.59 -32.33 3.90
C PHE A 112 -48.10 -31.29 4.90
N VAL A 113 -48.83 -31.10 5.99
CA VAL A 113 -48.45 -30.19 7.08
C VAL A 113 -48.12 -30.99 8.33
N SER A 114 -47.21 -30.49 9.16
CA SER A 114 -46.92 -31.09 10.45
C SER A 114 -48.15 -31.05 11.35
N VAL A 115 -48.34 -32.11 12.13
CA VAL A 115 -49.42 -32.16 13.14
C VAL A 115 -49.24 -31.05 14.17
N GLU A 116 -48.00 -30.79 14.59
CA GLU A 116 -47.71 -29.70 15.54
C GLU A 116 -47.92 -28.31 14.91
N ASP A 117 -48.69 -27.46 15.61
CA ASP A 117 -48.87 -26.04 15.30
C ASP A 117 -47.68 -25.18 15.72
N HIS A 118 -47.69 -23.92 15.28
CA HIS A 118 -46.65 -22.95 15.61
C HIS A 118 -46.54 -22.76 17.12
N SER A 119 -45.34 -22.97 17.65
CA SER A 119 -45.00 -22.79 19.06
C SER A 119 -43.72 -21.96 19.21
N ASN A 120 -43.50 -21.36 20.39
CA ASN A 120 -42.31 -20.57 20.72
C ASN A 120 -42.05 -19.36 19.79
N HIS A 121 -43.12 -18.70 19.33
CA HIS A 121 -43.00 -17.41 18.65
C HIS A 121 -43.00 -16.30 19.71
N PRO A 122 -41.95 -15.46 19.81
CA PRO A 122 -42.06 -14.24 20.61
C PRO A 122 -43.14 -13.35 19.98
N GLN A 123 -44.17 -13.02 20.75
CA GLN A 123 -45.21 -12.05 20.36
C GLN A 123 -44.57 -10.67 20.36
N HIS A 124 -44.47 -10.07 19.16
CA HIS A 124 -44.10 -8.68 18.91
C HIS A 124 -42.72 -8.21 19.42
N GLU A 125 -41.69 -8.33 18.58
CA GLU A 125 -40.57 -7.37 18.58
C GLU A 125 -40.24 -7.01 17.12
N ARG A 126 -40.74 -5.86 16.66
CA ARG A 126 -39.94 -5.04 15.74
C ARG A 126 -39.04 -4.24 16.64
N ASP A 127 -37.76 -4.58 16.70
CA ASP A 127 -36.73 -3.78 17.37
C ASP A 127 -36.72 -2.35 16.78
N GLN A 128 -37.52 -1.44 17.31
CA GLN A 128 -37.41 -0.03 16.99
C GLN A 128 -36.17 0.51 17.72
N ILE A 129 -35.22 1.00 16.94
CA ILE A 129 -34.08 1.75 17.46
C ILE A 129 -34.65 3.09 17.92
N ASP A 130 -34.25 3.52 19.12
CA ASP A 130 -34.61 4.84 19.65
C ASP A 130 -34.32 5.94 18.61
N GLU A 131 -35.29 6.82 18.40
CA GLU A 131 -35.21 7.92 17.46
C GLU A 131 -34.04 8.86 17.79
N ARG A 132 -33.73 9.05 19.08
CA ARG A 132 -32.58 9.84 19.55
C ARG A 132 -31.25 9.24 19.12
N ILE A 133 -31.13 7.91 19.19
CA ILE A 133 -29.94 7.18 18.72
C ILE A 133 -29.83 7.28 17.21
N THR A 134 -30.96 7.14 16.50
CA THR A 134 -31.01 7.27 15.05
C THR A 134 -30.56 8.66 14.61
N GLN A 135 -31.06 9.72 15.26
CA GLN A 135 -30.68 11.10 14.95
C GLN A 135 -29.21 11.36 15.24
N ARG A 136 -28.68 10.87 16.36
CA ARG A 136 -27.27 11.02 16.70
C ARG A 136 -26.34 10.28 15.73
N ILE A 137 -26.74 9.10 15.24
CA ILE A 137 -26.02 8.39 14.18
C ILE A 137 -25.98 9.22 12.89
N LYS A 138 -27.08 9.89 12.51
CA LYS A 138 -27.14 10.76 11.34
C LYS A 138 -26.20 11.96 11.46
N GLU A 139 -26.14 12.58 12.63
CA GLU A 139 -25.21 13.69 12.91
C GLU A 139 -23.75 13.26 12.84
N LEU A 140 -23.41 12.10 13.43
CA LEU A 140 -22.04 11.60 13.39
C LEU A 140 -21.64 11.16 11.98
N GLU A 141 -22.59 10.65 11.19
CA GLU A 141 -22.38 10.36 9.77
C GLU A 141 -22.18 11.63 8.93
N SER A 142 -22.92 12.72 9.21
CA SER A 142 -22.71 13.99 8.52
C SER A 142 -21.36 14.62 8.82
N LEU A 143 -20.75 14.28 9.95
CA LEU A 143 -19.39 14.64 10.33
C LEU A 143 -18.33 13.65 9.80
N GLY A 144 -18.72 12.64 9.02
CA GLY A 144 -17.80 11.69 8.38
C GLY A 144 -17.29 10.58 9.31
N VAL A 145 -17.89 10.40 10.49
CA VAL A 145 -17.44 9.39 11.46
C VAL A 145 -17.80 7.99 10.96
N ILE A 146 -16.81 7.08 10.91
CA ILE A 146 -17.02 5.68 10.51
C ILE A 146 -17.81 4.91 11.58
N ALA A 147 -18.47 3.80 11.20
CA ALA A 147 -19.37 3.04 12.09
C ALA A 147 -18.75 2.66 13.45
N GLN A 148 -17.45 2.36 13.50
CA GLN A 148 -16.74 2.06 14.75
C GLN A 148 -16.60 3.30 15.64
N GLY A 149 -16.32 4.46 15.05
CA GLY A 149 -16.26 5.74 15.77
C GLY A 149 -17.64 6.18 16.26
N ILE A 150 -18.70 5.90 15.49
CA ILE A 150 -20.08 6.15 15.92
C ILE A 150 -20.42 5.34 17.16
N ILE A 151 -20.06 4.05 17.21
CA ILE A 151 -20.27 3.21 18.41
C ILE A 151 -19.57 3.82 19.63
N GLN A 152 -18.31 4.21 19.49
CA GLN A 152 -17.54 4.80 20.58
C GLN A 152 -18.11 6.14 21.05
N GLN A 153 -18.64 6.94 20.13
CA GLN A 153 -19.22 8.24 20.46
C GLN A 153 -20.60 8.10 21.10
N LEU A 154 -21.44 7.16 20.66
CA LEU A 154 -22.70 6.85 21.32
C LEU A 154 -22.48 6.42 22.77
N ILE A 155 -21.49 5.57 23.03
CA ILE A 155 -21.11 5.16 24.40
C ILE A 155 -20.66 6.36 25.23
N ARG A 156 -19.83 7.25 24.66
CA ARG A 156 -19.39 8.49 25.32
C ARG A 156 -20.55 9.43 25.63
N ASP A 157 -21.55 9.48 24.76
CA ASP A 157 -22.75 10.30 24.91
C ASP A 157 -23.80 9.65 25.85
N GLY A 158 -23.46 8.51 26.50
CA GLY A 158 -24.33 7.79 27.42
C GLY A 158 -25.48 7.02 26.74
N LEU A 159 -25.40 6.82 25.42
CA LEU A 159 -26.40 6.12 24.62
C LEU A 159 -25.97 4.67 24.38
N GLN A 160 -26.89 3.72 24.53
CA GLN A 160 -26.61 2.31 24.25
C GLN A 160 -26.53 2.08 22.73
N PRO A 161 -25.37 1.72 22.16
CA PRO A 161 -25.21 1.61 20.72
C PRO A 161 -25.99 0.40 20.16
N PRO A 162 -26.69 0.54 19.02
CA PRO A 162 -27.31 -0.60 18.34
C PRO A 162 -26.24 -1.46 17.67
N SER A 163 -26.63 -2.64 17.17
CA SER A 163 -25.67 -3.53 16.49
C SER A 163 -25.02 -2.85 15.28
N LYS A 164 -23.75 -3.20 14.99
CA LYS A 164 -22.98 -2.65 13.86
C LYS A 164 -23.73 -2.75 12.53
N ALA A 165 -24.49 -3.84 12.33
CA ALA A 165 -25.33 -4.02 11.15
C ALA A 165 -26.45 -2.98 11.05
N LYS A 166 -27.11 -2.63 12.17
CA LYS A 166 -28.16 -1.60 12.22
C LYS A 166 -27.58 -0.21 11.98
N ILE A 167 -26.42 0.10 12.56
CA ILE A 167 -25.70 1.37 12.30
C ILE A 167 -25.37 1.49 10.81
N ASN A 168 -24.82 0.43 10.20
CA ASN A 168 -24.53 0.42 8.76
C ASN A 168 -25.77 0.63 7.89
N ASN A 169 -26.92 0.05 8.27
CA ASN A 169 -28.17 0.26 7.55
C ASN A 169 -28.66 1.72 7.64
N ILE A 170 -28.53 2.37 8.80
CA ILE A 170 -28.86 3.80 8.96
C ILE A 170 -27.90 4.66 8.15
N ILE A 171 -26.59 4.40 8.20
CA ILE A 171 -25.60 5.08 7.36
C ILE A 171 -25.97 4.93 5.88
N GLN A 172 -26.32 3.72 5.44
CA GLN A 172 -26.74 3.48 4.06
C GLN A 172 -28.02 4.24 3.68
N SER A 173 -29.01 4.33 4.57
CA SER A 173 -30.22 5.09 4.29
C SER A 173 -29.93 6.58 4.20
N VAL A 174 -29.12 7.14 5.10
CA VAL A 174 -28.65 8.54 5.05
C VAL A 174 -27.89 8.82 3.77
N ARG A 175 -26.99 7.93 3.35
CA ARG A 175 -26.27 8.04 2.08
C ARG A 175 -27.18 7.93 0.87
N LYS A 176 -28.25 7.13 0.96
CA LYS A 176 -29.25 7.01 -0.09
C LYS A 176 -30.08 8.28 -0.21
N THR A 177 -30.39 8.94 0.90
CA THR A 177 -31.06 10.26 0.92
C THR A 177 -30.10 11.38 0.50
N LYS A 178 -28.82 11.35 0.90
CA LYS A 178 -27.78 12.27 0.42
C LYS A 178 -27.48 12.09 -1.07
N LYS A 179 -27.68 10.91 -1.65
CA LYS A 179 -27.60 10.68 -3.10
C LYS A 179 -28.67 11.45 -3.90
N GLU A 180 -29.70 11.99 -3.26
CA GLU A 180 -30.65 12.92 -3.89
C GLU A 180 -30.07 14.35 -3.99
N ILE A 181 -28.96 14.64 -3.30
CA ILE A 181 -28.10 15.80 -3.61
C ILE A 181 -27.29 15.43 -4.85
N ALA A 182 -27.51 16.15 -5.94
CA ALA A 182 -26.98 15.85 -7.27
C ALA A 182 -25.45 15.62 -7.22
N GLN A 183 -25.04 14.37 -7.45
CA GLN A 183 -23.63 14.09 -7.77
C GLN A 183 -23.27 14.85 -9.04
N PRO A 184 -22.10 15.51 -9.10
CA PRO A 184 -21.67 16.20 -10.31
C PRO A 184 -21.64 15.20 -11.48
N SER A 185 -22.29 15.58 -12.57
CA SER A 185 -22.29 14.82 -13.80
C SER A 185 -20.87 14.81 -14.42
N LEU A 186 -20.61 13.87 -15.33
CA LEU A 186 -19.35 13.92 -16.11
C LEU A 186 -19.22 15.23 -16.92
N SER A 187 -20.33 15.87 -17.27
CA SER A 187 -20.34 17.19 -17.89
C SER A 187 -19.86 18.28 -16.92
N ASP A 188 -20.19 18.17 -15.62
CA ASP A 188 -19.68 19.08 -14.59
C ASP A 188 -18.17 18.90 -14.40
N LEU A 189 -17.68 17.66 -14.42
CA LEU A 189 -16.25 17.37 -14.39
C LEU A 189 -15.53 17.96 -15.60
N LYS A 190 -16.08 17.77 -16.80
CA LYS A 190 -15.51 18.34 -18.02
C LYS A 190 -15.40 19.86 -17.93
N ARG A 191 -16.50 20.53 -17.58
CA ARG A 191 -16.54 21.99 -17.44
C ARG A 191 -15.54 22.49 -16.39
N TRP A 192 -15.41 21.77 -15.27
CA TRP A 192 -14.40 22.08 -14.27
C TRP A 192 -12.99 21.93 -14.84
N CYS A 193 -12.71 20.86 -15.58
CA CYS A 193 -11.39 20.66 -16.19
C CYS A 193 -11.05 21.78 -17.19
N GLU A 194 -12.00 22.14 -18.05
CA GLU A 194 -11.87 23.22 -19.03
C GLU A 194 -11.66 24.60 -18.36
N GLN A 195 -12.30 24.85 -17.22
CA GLN A 195 -12.10 26.09 -16.46
C GLN A 195 -10.65 26.27 -15.98
N TYR A 196 -9.95 25.17 -15.68
CA TYR A 196 -8.62 25.19 -15.07
C TYR A 196 -7.51 24.64 -16.00
N ASN A 197 -7.75 24.49 -17.31
CA ASN A 197 -6.77 23.89 -18.24
C ASN A 197 -5.69 24.87 -18.73
N ASN A 198 -5.87 26.17 -18.53
CA ASN A 198 -4.91 27.17 -18.96
C ASN A 198 -3.65 27.13 -18.10
N ILE A 199 -2.48 27.14 -18.74
CA ILE A 199 -1.19 27.17 -18.05
C ILE A 199 -1.00 28.58 -17.45
N PRO A 200 -0.92 28.72 -16.13
CA PRO A 200 -0.83 30.02 -15.48
C PRO A 200 0.60 30.60 -15.56
N GLU A 201 0.72 31.92 -15.43
CA GLU A 201 2.03 32.56 -15.29
C GLU A 201 2.65 32.29 -13.92
N ASP A 202 1.85 32.29 -12.85
CA ASP A 202 2.30 31.94 -11.50
C ASP A 202 2.76 30.47 -11.44
N GLU A 203 4.02 30.27 -11.07
CA GLU A 203 4.65 28.94 -10.97
C GLU A 203 3.98 28.02 -9.94
N ASN A 204 3.24 28.58 -8.99
CA ASN A 204 2.56 27.84 -7.92
C ASN A 204 1.06 27.66 -8.14
N GLN A 205 0.49 28.33 -9.15
CA GLN A 205 -0.91 28.15 -9.49
C GLN A 205 -1.10 26.78 -10.16
N VAL A 206 -2.08 26.05 -9.64
CA VAL A 206 -2.40 24.70 -10.11
C VAL A 206 -3.31 24.78 -11.32
N PHE A 207 -3.05 23.92 -12.31
CA PHE A 207 -3.85 23.79 -13.51
C PHE A 207 -4.04 22.31 -13.90
N VAL A 208 -5.03 22.07 -14.74
CA VAL A 208 -5.33 20.77 -15.34
C VAL A 208 -4.47 20.62 -16.58
N ALA A 209 -3.37 19.88 -16.48
CA ALA A 209 -2.45 19.73 -17.59
C ALA A 209 -2.94 18.74 -18.66
N ASN A 210 -3.75 17.77 -18.26
CA ASN A 210 -4.40 16.84 -19.17
C ASN A 210 -5.64 16.23 -18.52
N PHE A 211 -6.65 15.88 -19.31
CA PHE A 211 -7.81 15.14 -18.84
C PHE A 211 -8.46 14.34 -19.97
N GLU A 212 -9.02 13.19 -19.62
CA GLU A 212 -9.80 12.32 -20.49
C GLU A 212 -11.14 12.03 -19.83
N TYR A 213 -12.20 11.98 -20.63
CA TYR A 213 -13.50 11.57 -20.15
C TYR A 213 -14.24 10.81 -21.25
N GLU A 214 -14.92 9.73 -20.87
CA GLU A 214 -15.82 8.98 -21.73
C GLU A 214 -17.12 8.77 -20.98
N SER A 215 -18.23 9.17 -21.59
CA SER A 215 -19.57 9.00 -21.01
C SER A 215 -20.05 7.55 -21.14
N PHE A 216 -21.36 7.32 -20.96
CA PHE A 216 -21.96 6.00 -21.18
C PHE A 216 -21.54 5.40 -22.54
N PRO A 217 -21.29 4.08 -22.61
CA PRO A 217 -21.55 3.08 -21.57
C PRO A 217 -20.41 2.83 -20.56
N ILE A 218 -19.19 3.33 -20.80
CA ILE A 218 -17.99 2.88 -20.06
C ILE A 218 -17.71 3.74 -18.80
N GLN A 219 -18.12 5.02 -18.80
CA GLN A 219 -17.91 5.96 -17.69
C GLN A 219 -16.47 5.97 -17.16
N ILE A 220 -15.55 6.45 -17.98
CA ILE A 220 -14.14 6.62 -17.59
C ILE A 220 -13.87 8.12 -17.42
N PHE A 221 -13.11 8.48 -16.40
CA PHE A 221 -12.48 9.80 -16.33
C PHE A 221 -11.05 9.69 -15.80
N ARG A 222 -10.21 10.62 -16.26
CA ARG A 222 -8.84 10.81 -15.81
C ARG A 222 -8.53 12.29 -15.81
N VAL A 223 -7.98 12.80 -14.73
CA VAL A 223 -7.63 14.22 -14.61
C VAL A 223 -6.24 14.33 -13.99
N PHE A 224 -5.32 15.03 -14.64
CA PHE A 224 -3.98 15.29 -14.11
C PHE A 224 -3.80 16.75 -13.73
N LEU A 225 -3.47 16.98 -12.46
CA LEU A 225 -3.28 18.30 -11.85
C LEU A 225 -1.79 18.51 -11.53
N THR A 226 -1.28 19.70 -11.84
CA THR A 226 0.13 20.06 -11.59
C THR A 226 0.31 21.59 -11.49
N THR A 227 1.53 22.03 -11.20
CA THR A 227 1.99 23.41 -11.36
C THR A 227 3.23 23.44 -12.25
N ARG A 228 3.61 24.62 -12.76
CA ARG A 228 4.86 24.76 -13.53
C ARG A 228 6.07 24.32 -12.71
N ARG A 229 6.12 24.72 -11.44
CA ARG A 229 7.22 24.34 -10.53
C ARG A 229 7.32 22.83 -10.30
N LEU A 230 6.19 22.12 -10.14
CA LEU A 230 6.22 20.67 -9.92
C LEU A 230 6.65 19.92 -11.18
N ILE A 231 6.15 20.31 -12.35
CA ILE A 231 6.54 19.62 -13.59
C ILE A 231 7.99 19.88 -13.99
N HIS A 232 8.59 20.98 -13.53
CA HIS A 232 10.02 21.27 -13.72
C HIS A 232 10.95 20.13 -13.25
N PHE A 233 10.57 19.38 -12.20
CA PHE A 233 11.39 18.26 -11.72
C PHE A 233 11.47 17.08 -12.70
N SER A 234 10.58 17.02 -13.69
CA SER A 234 10.62 15.99 -14.73
C SER A 234 11.71 16.24 -15.78
N LEU A 235 12.24 17.47 -15.88
CA LEU A 235 13.17 17.85 -16.95
C LEU A 235 14.56 17.19 -16.79
N ASP A 236 15.05 17.09 -15.55
CA ASP A 236 16.40 16.63 -15.24
C ASP A 236 16.46 15.16 -14.77
N THR A 237 15.32 14.45 -14.75
CA THR A 237 15.25 13.09 -14.19
C THR A 237 15.37 12.01 -15.26
N LYS A 238 16.18 10.98 -14.97
CA LYS A 238 16.25 9.75 -15.79
C LYS A 238 15.25 8.68 -15.36
N TYR A 239 14.62 8.89 -14.21
CA TYR A 239 13.74 7.92 -13.59
C TYR A 239 12.48 8.56 -13.02
N ILE A 240 11.42 7.77 -12.92
CA ILE A 240 10.17 8.17 -12.28
C ILE A 240 9.85 7.18 -11.16
N LEU A 241 9.54 7.69 -9.98
CA LEU A 241 8.82 6.94 -8.95
C LEU A 241 7.32 7.10 -9.21
N ALA A 242 6.57 6.01 -9.20
CA ALA A 242 5.12 6.04 -9.36
C ALA A 242 4.44 5.07 -8.41
N ASP A 243 3.28 5.46 -7.88
CA ASP A 243 2.43 4.63 -7.03
C ASP A 243 0.99 5.16 -7.04
N ALA A 244 0.06 4.26 -6.72
CA ALA A 244 -1.35 4.60 -6.53
C ALA A 244 -1.73 4.54 -5.06
N THR A 245 -2.70 5.34 -4.68
CA THR A 245 -3.19 5.32 -3.30
C THR A 245 -4.68 5.54 -3.25
N TYR A 246 -5.39 4.50 -2.84
CA TYR A 246 -6.84 4.52 -2.58
C TYR A 246 -7.19 5.33 -1.34
N LYS A 247 -6.24 5.49 -0.41
CA LYS A 247 -6.46 6.18 0.86
C LYS A 247 -6.47 7.70 0.72
N LEU A 248 -6.04 8.24 -0.43
CA LEU A 248 -6.21 9.66 -0.77
C LEU A 248 -7.54 9.96 -1.45
N THR A 249 -8.36 8.94 -1.70
CA THR A 249 -9.43 9.04 -2.67
C THR A 249 -10.73 9.36 -1.99
N TYR A 250 -11.28 10.49 -2.37
CA TYR A 250 -12.65 10.79 -2.04
C TYR A 250 -13.58 10.14 -3.08
N GLY A 251 -14.43 9.19 -2.65
CA GLY A 251 -15.35 8.44 -3.52
C GLY A 251 -14.82 7.09 -4.04
N GLY A 252 -13.60 6.68 -3.64
CA GLY A 252 -13.01 5.38 -4.01
C GLY A 252 -12.24 5.36 -5.34
N PHE A 253 -12.01 6.54 -5.95
CA PHE A 253 -11.30 6.68 -7.23
C PHE A 253 -9.78 6.81 -7.05
N PRO A 254 -8.94 5.86 -7.50
CA PRO A 254 -7.49 5.88 -7.28
C PRO A 254 -6.82 7.22 -7.65
N ALA A 255 -6.03 7.73 -6.72
CA ALA A 255 -5.13 8.85 -6.96
C ALA A 255 -3.74 8.28 -7.29
N LEU A 256 -3.29 8.51 -8.51
CA LEU A 256 -1.96 8.16 -8.97
C LEU A 256 -1.03 9.34 -8.72
N THR A 257 0.13 9.04 -8.19
CA THR A 257 1.16 10.03 -7.88
C THR A 257 2.49 9.55 -8.40
N GLY A 258 3.32 10.50 -8.83
CA GLY A 258 4.66 10.18 -9.22
C GLY A 258 5.55 11.41 -9.22
N GLY A 259 6.85 11.16 -9.32
CA GLY A 259 7.87 12.17 -9.13
C GLY A 259 9.27 11.61 -9.25
N THR A 260 10.23 12.36 -8.76
CA THR A 260 11.63 11.94 -8.67
C THR A 260 12.13 12.10 -7.23
N THR A 261 13.36 11.67 -6.97
CA THR A 261 14.05 11.95 -5.72
C THR A 261 15.34 12.74 -5.95
N ASP A 262 15.71 13.55 -4.98
CA ASP A 262 17.00 14.25 -5.00
C ASP A 262 18.11 13.40 -4.36
N LYS A 263 19.34 13.93 -4.31
CA LYS A 263 20.49 13.23 -3.70
C LYS A 263 20.40 13.10 -2.18
N SER A 264 19.42 13.75 -1.56
CA SER A 264 19.08 13.57 -0.14
C SER A 264 17.89 12.63 0.05
N LYS A 265 17.50 11.89 -1.00
CA LYS A 265 16.38 10.95 -1.03
C LYS A 265 15.02 11.59 -0.73
N LYS A 266 14.92 12.92 -0.84
CA LYS A 266 13.62 13.60 -0.67
C LYS A 266 12.83 13.46 -1.96
N PHE A 267 11.55 13.14 -1.82
CA PHE A 267 10.63 12.99 -2.94
C PHE A 267 10.09 14.34 -3.43
N HIS A 268 10.05 14.49 -4.75
CA HIS A 268 9.59 15.68 -5.46
C HIS A 268 8.52 15.25 -6.49
N PRO A 269 7.22 15.47 -6.21
CA PRO A 269 6.13 15.06 -7.08
C PRO A 269 6.07 15.92 -8.33
N PHE A 270 5.61 15.32 -9.43
CA PHE A 270 5.26 16.05 -10.66
C PHE A 270 3.82 16.54 -10.65
N GLY A 271 2.95 15.91 -9.88
CA GLY A 271 1.52 16.20 -9.83
C GLY A 271 0.72 15.01 -9.29
N LEU A 272 -0.59 15.08 -9.48
CA LEU A 272 -1.53 14.04 -9.05
C LEU A 272 -2.54 13.78 -10.16
N ALA A 273 -2.72 12.50 -10.53
CA ALA A 273 -3.78 12.08 -11.42
C ALA A 273 -4.91 11.41 -10.64
N LEU A 274 -6.14 11.84 -10.85
CA LEU A 274 -7.33 11.16 -10.34
C LEU A 274 -7.95 10.35 -11.47
N CYS A 275 -8.08 9.04 -11.28
CA CYS A 275 -8.57 8.13 -12.30
C CYS A 275 -9.76 7.31 -11.78
N ALA A 276 -10.65 6.91 -12.68
CA ALA A 276 -11.77 6.02 -12.33
C ALA A 276 -11.29 4.63 -11.87
N THR A 277 -10.15 4.16 -12.38
CA THR A 277 -9.55 2.84 -12.10
C THR A 277 -8.03 2.93 -11.93
N GLU A 278 -7.39 1.80 -11.60
CA GLU A 278 -5.94 1.68 -11.41
C GLU A 278 -5.34 0.65 -12.38
N ASN A 279 -5.65 0.76 -13.67
CA ASN A 279 -5.16 -0.14 -14.70
C ASN A 279 -4.00 0.47 -15.51
N ASN A 280 -3.47 -0.29 -16.48
CA ASN A 280 -2.35 0.16 -17.30
C ASN A 280 -2.65 1.40 -18.15
N LEU A 281 -3.92 1.63 -18.55
CA LEU A 281 -4.32 2.84 -19.28
C LEU A 281 -4.28 4.06 -18.36
N ASP A 282 -4.64 3.90 -17.09
CA ASP A 282 -4.60 5.00 -16.11
C ASP A 282 -3.16 5.42 -15.80
N PHE A 283 -2.24 4.45 -15.66
CA PHE A 283 -0.81 4.76 -15.57
C PHE A 283 -0.24 5.34 -16.86
N SER A 284 -0.65 4.81 -18.03
CA SER A 284 -0.26 5.40 -19.33
C SER A 284 -0.71 6.85 -19.43
N PHE A 285 -1.94 7.16 -19.02
CA PHE A 285 -2.45 8.52 -18.95
C PHE A 285 -1.59 9.38 -18.02
N PHE A 286 -1.27 8.90 -16.82
CA PHE A 286 -0.41 9.63 -15.88
C PHE A 286 0.95 9.98 -16.52
N PHE A 287 1.68 8.98 -17.04
CA PHE A 287 2.99 9.20 -17.65
C PHE A 287 2.93 10.10 -18.89
N LYS A 288 1.90 9.91 -19.73
CA LYS A 288 1.67 10.76 -20.90
C LYS A 288 1.36 12.20 -20.51
N SER A 289 0.59 12.40 -19.45
CA SER A 289 0.24 13.72 -18.94
C SER A 289 1.46 14.45 -18.41
N VAL A 290 2.41 13.75 -17.77
CA VAL A 290 3.70 14.32 -17.36
C VAL A 290 4.52 14.75 -18.60
N GLU A 291 4.60 13.91 -19.64
CA GLU A 291 5.29 14.25 -20.89
C GLU A 291 4.69 15.49 -21.57
N ILE A 292 3.37 15.50 -21.73
CA ILE A 292 2.62 16.61 -22.34
C ILE A 292 2.80 17.89 -21.52
N ALA A 293 2.69 17.82 -20.20
CA ALA A 293 2.85 18.98 -19.33
C ALA A 293 4.27 19.56 -19.42
N ALA A 294 5.30 18.72 -19.42
CA ALA A 294 6.69 19.17 -19.58
C ALA A 294 6.91 19.86 -20.93
N PHE A 295 6.36 19.30 -22.00
CA PHE A 295 6.46 19.88 -23.34
C PHE A 295 5.69 21.20 -23.46
N ASN A 296 4.44 21.26 -22.98
CA ASN A 296 3.62 22.46 -23.11
C ASN A 296 4.12 23.62 -22.24
N VAL A 297 4.68 23.34 -21.06
CA VAL A 297 5.17 24.38 -20.13
C VAL A 297 6.58 24.84 -20.49
N TYR A 298 7.46 23.93 -20.92
CA TYR A 298 8.91 24.19 -21.06
C TYR A 298 9.47 23.90 -22.46
N GLY A 299 8.66 23.42 -23.41
CA GLY A 299 9.12 23.01 -24.74
C GLY A 299 10.03 21.77 -24.72
N PHE A 300 10.03 21.02 -23.62
CA PHE A 300 10.98 19.93 -23.40
C PHE A 300 10.30 18.57 -23.43
N LYS A 301 10.78 17.68 -24.30
CA LYS A 301 10.32 16.29 -24.38
C LYS A 301 11.15 15.41 -23.46
N ILE A 302 10.56 14.99 -22.34
CA ILE A 302 11.21 14.07 -21.40
C ILE A 302 11.27 12.65 -22.00
N SER A 303 12.29 11.89 -21.59
CA SER A 303 12.45 10.48 -21.99
C SER A 303 13.08 9.67 -20.86
N PRO A 304 12.43 9.56 -19.69
CA PRO A 304 12.91 8.71 -18.61
C PRO A 304 13.00 7.25 -19.08
N THR A 305 14.03 6.53 -18.66
CA THR A 305 14.21 5.12 -19.03
C THR A 305 14.11 4.16 -17.86
N ILE A 306 13.91 4.70 -16.65
CA ILE A 306 13.91 3.92 -15.42
C ILE A 306 12.62 4.19 -14.65
N LEU A 307 12.05 3.12 -14.13
CA LEU A 307 10.82 3.19 -13.36
C LEU A 307 11.04 2.54 -12.00
N VAL A 308 10.71 3.27 -10.95
CA VAL A 308 10.72 2.81 -9.56
C VAL A 308 9.27 2.70 -9.10
N ALA A 309 8.80 1.50 -8.75
CA ALA A 309 7.46 1.35 -8.17
C ALA A 309 7.36 0.05 -7.37
N ASP A 310 6.16 -0.27 -6.88
CA ASP A 310 5.82 -1.61 -6.41
C ASP A 310 5.91 -2.64 -7.55
N ASN A 311 5.56 -3.91 -7.32
CA ASN A 311 5.63 -4.93 -8.38
C ASN A 311 4.33 -5.06 -9.20
N ALA A 312 3.50 -4.01 -9.29
CA ALA A 312 2.25 -4.08 -10.03
C ALA A 312 2.47 -4.00 -11.56
N PRO A 313 2.04 -5.01 -12.35
CA PRO A 313 2.25 -5.03 -13.80
C PRO A 313 1.58 -3.88 -14.55
N ALA A 314 0.50 -3.31 -14.00
CA ALA A 314 -0.21 -2.19 -14.59
C ALA A 314 0.69 -0.95 -14.75
N ILE A 315 1.53 -0.68 -13.75
CA ILE A 315 2.44 0.48 -13.76
C ILE A 315 3.50 0.31 -14.84
N THR A 316 4.13 -0.87 -14.90
CA THR A 316 5.15 -1.19 -15.90
C THR A 316 4.59 -1.04 -17.31
N LYS A 317 3.44 -1.66 -17.59
CA LYS A 317 2.80 -1.59 -18.92
C LYS A 317 2.39 -0.16 -19.29
N GLY A 318 1.89 0.61 -18.33
CA GLY A 318 1.55 2.02 -18.56
C GLY A 318 2.77 2.90 -18.80
N PHE A 319 3.92 2.58 -18.20
CA PHE A 319 5.17 3.26 -18.49
C PHE A 319 5.68 2.91 -19.89
N GLU A 320 5.71 1.62 -20.24
CA GLU A 320 6.20 1.12 -21.53
C GLU A 320 5.37 1.60 -22.72
N SER A 321 4.09 1.95 -22.52
CA SER A 321 3.26 2.55 -23.58
C SER A 321 3.60 4.00 -23.89
N VAL A 322 4.37 4.68 -23.02
CA VAL A 322 4.75 6.10 -23.18
C VAL A 322 6.26 6.27 -23.35
N PHE A 323 7.05 5.52 -22.57
CA PHE A 323 8.50 5.64 -22.48
C PHE A 323 9.19 4.30 -22.71
N LYS A 324 10.46 4.34 -23.14
CA LYS A 324 11.29 3.14 -23.27
C LYS A 324 11.80 2.70 -21.90
N LEU A 325 11.33 1.56 -21.39
CA LEU A 325 11.84 0.99 -20.14
C LEU A 325 13.17 0.26 -20.36
N GLU A 326 14.22 0.72 -19.69
CA GLU A 326 15.53 0.05 -19.63
C GLU A 326 15.71 -0.69 -18.30
N LYS A 327 15.22 -0.13 -17.20
CA LYS A 327 15.31 -0.76 -15.86
C LYS A 327 14.06 -0.52 -15.02
N ARG A 328 13.61 -1.59 -14.35
CA ARG A 328 12.53 -1.56 -13.36
C ARG A 328 13.11 -1.79 -11.97
N VAL A 329 13.09 -0.76 -11.15
CA VAL A 329 13.46 -0.85 -9.73
C VAL A 329 12.20 -1.19 -8.94
N ASN A 330 12.25 -2.30 -8.21
CA ASN A 330 11.15 -2.76 -7.37
C ASN A 330 11.33 -2.24 -5.95
N CYS A 331 10.29 -1.60 -5.42
CA CYS A 331 10.29 -1.06 -4.07
C CYS A 331 10.59 -2.16 -3.05
N TRP A 332 11.73 -2.04 -2.38
CA TRP A 332 12.22 -3.00 -1.39
C TRP A 332 11.20 -3.24 -0.27
N ALA A 333 10.49 -2.21 0.21
CA ALA A 333 9.47 -2.38 1.24
C ALA A 333 8.35 -3.32 0.78
N HIS A 334 7.87 -3.18 -0.46
CA HIS A 334 6.85 -4.04 -1.04
C HIS A 334 7.36 -5.47 -1.31
N VAL A 335 8.59 -5.59 -1.82
CA VAL A 335 9.27 -6.88 -2.03
C VAL A 335 9.37 -7.64 -0.71
N PHE A 336 9.90 -7.00 0.32
CA PHE A 336 10.09 -7.61 1.64
C PHE A 336 8.76 -7.97 2.31
N ARG A 337 7.74 -7.11 2.24
CA ARG A 337 6.38 -7.42 2.73
C ARG A 337 5.81 -8.68 2.04
N ASN A 338 6.00 -8.84 0.73
CA ASN A 338 5.52 -10.01 -0.01
C ASN A 338 6.31 -11.28 0.31
N ILE A 339 7.62 -11.18 0.52
CA ILE A 339 8.44 -12.29 1.03
C ILE A 339 7.96 -12.69 2.43
N ASP A 340 7.72 -11.72 3.31
CA ASP A 340 7.33 -11.97 4.70
C ASP A 340 6.02 -12.78 4.83
N LYS A 341 5.04 -12.48 3.96
CA LYS A 341 3.78 -13.25 3.84
C LYS A 341 4.02 -14.73 3.56
N HIS A 342 5.02 -15.06 2.74
CA HIS A 342 5.37 -16.45 2.42
C HIS A 342 6.22 -17.12 3.50
N LEU A 343 6.74 -16.34 4.45
CA LEU A 343 7.53 -16.84 5.58
C LEU A 343 6.69 -17.11 6.84
N VAL A 344 5.41 -16.75 6.87
CA VAL A 344 4.52 -16.88 8.05
C VAL A 344 4.45 -18.32 8.59
N ARG A 345 4.58 -19.32 7.73
CA ARG A 345 4.52 -20.75 8.08
C ARG A 345 5.75 -21.27 8.83
N PHE A 346 6.87 -20.55 8.82
CA PHE A 346 8.11 -21.00 9.48
C PHE A 346 8.18 -20.53 10.93
N SER A 347 8.97 -21.23 11.75
CA SER A 347 9.27 -20.78 13.11
C SER A 347 9.97 -19.43 13.12
N LYS A 348 9.79 -18.66 14.20
CA LYS A 348 10.36 -17.31 14.35
C LYS A 348 11.88 -17.28 14.11
N GLU A 349 12.61 -18.22 14.70
CA GLU A 349 14.07 -18.33 14.54
C GLU A 349 14.47 -18.61 13.08
N PHE A 350 13.71 -19.47 12.40
CA PHE A 350 13.99 -19.85 11.03
C PHE A 350 13.68 -18.71 10.05
N LYS A 351 12.53 -18.06 10.23
CA LYS A 351 12.13 -16.84 9.53
C LYS A 351 13.20 -15.75 9.67
N GLN A 352 13.76 -15.56 10.86
CA GLN A 352 14.82 -14.57 11.07
C GLN A 352 16.11 -14.88 10.30
N LYS A 353 16.51 -16.16 10.23
CA LYS A 353 17.70 -16.56 9.46
C LYS A 353 17.52 -16.31 7.96
N ILE A 354 16.38 -16.70 7.38
CA ILE A 354 16.08 -16.43 5.98
C ILE A 354 16.06 -14.93 5.71
N LYS A 355 15.39 -14.15 6.57
CA LYS A 355 15.37 -12.70 6.44
C LYS A 355 16.76 -12.09 6.44
N SER A 356 17.62 -12.51 7.38
CA SER A 356 19.00 -12.03 7.48
C SER A 356 19.77 -12.25 6.18
N ASP A 357 19.64 -13.44 5.59
CA ASP A 357 20.26 -13.75 4.31
C ASP A 357 19.70 -12.88 3.17
N ILE A 358 18.38 -12.67 3.10
CA ILE A 358 17.76 -11.81 2.08
C ILE A 358 18.18 -10.34 2.25
N TYR A 359 18.31 -9.85 3.49
CA TYR A 359 18.87 -8.53 3.76
C TYR A 359 20.32 -8.43 3.28
N ALA A 360 21.13 -9.47 3.45
CA ALA A 360 22.49 -9.49 2.92
C ALA A 360 22.51 -9.43 1.39
N ILE A 361 21.57 -10.11 0.71
CA ILE A 361 21.40 -10.01 -0.75
C ILE A 361 20.98 -8.60 -1.16
N GLN A 362 20.10 -7.95 -0.39
CA GLN A 362 19.64 -6.58 -0.66
C GLN A 362 20.81 -5.57 -0.71
N GLU A 363 21.83 -5.79 0.12
CA GLU A 363 23.00 -4.92 0.25
C GLU A 363 24.11 -5.21 -0.79
N ILE A 364 23.86 -6.11 -1.73
CA ILE A 364 24.82 -6.38 -2.81
C ILE A 364 24.97 -5.14 -3.70
N PHE A 365 26.21 -4.81 -4.05
CA PHE A 365 26.56 -3.58 -4.79
C PHE A 365 26.87 -3.80 -6.29
N LYS A 366 26.79 -5.05 -6.79
CA LYS A 366 27.05 -5.40 -8.20
C LYS A 366 26.06 -6.45 -8.74
N PRO A 367 25.63 -6.36 -10.01
CA PRO A 367 24.73 -7.33 -10.63
C PRO A 367 25.26 -8.77 -10.66
N GLU A 368 26.55 -8.96 -10.96
CA GLU A 368 27.17 -10.28 -11.05
C GLU A 368 27.15 -10.99 -9.70
N PHE A 369 27.40 -10.23 -8.63
CA PHE A 369 27.32 -10.73 -7.25
C PHE A 369 25.89 -11.04 -6.84
N PHE A 370 24.91 -10.28 -7.33
CA PHE A 370 23.51 -10.58 -7.03
C PHE A 370 23.13 -11.95 -7.62
N GLN A 371 23.48 -12.20 -8.88
CA GLN A 371 23.19 -13.48 -9.54
C GLN A 371 23.85 -14.66 -8.82
N LEU A 372 25.12 -14.53 -8.44
CA LEU A 372 25.81 -15.57 -7.68
C LEU A 372 25.19 -15.78 -6.28
N ALA A 373 24.85 -14.70 -5.58
CA ALA A 373 24.24 -14.80 -4.25
C ALA A 373 22.88 -15.49 -4.29
N ILE A 374 22.06 -15.25 -5.33
CA ILE A 374 20.80 -15.94 -5.56
C ILE A 374 21.02 -17.46 -5.74
N GLN A 375 22.00 -17.86 -6.53
CA GLN A 375 22.37 -19.28 -6.73
C GLN A 375 22.87 -19.94 -5.44
N LEU A 376 23.75 -19.27 -4.71
CA LEU A 376 24.30 -19.79 -3.45
C LEU A 376 23.25 -19.83 -2.34
N PHE A 377 22.33 -18.86 -2.30
CA PHE A 377 21.18 -18.84 -1.40
C PHE A 377 20.26 -20.03 -1.66
N GLU A 378 19.91 -20.28 -2.92
CA GLU A 378 19.12 -21.45 -3.31
C GLU A 378 19.80 -22.75 -2.85
N LYS A 379 21.11 -22.91 -3.12
CA LYS A 379 21.90 -24.06 -2.68
C LYS A 379 21.87 -24.22 -1.16
N LYS A 380 22.14 -23.14 -0.41
CA LYS A 380 22.18 -23.14 1.07
C LYS A 380 20.87 -23.65 1.67
N TRP A 381 19.74 -23.15 1.20
CA TRP A 381 18.45 -23.46 1.80
C TRP A 381 17.88 -24.80 1.34
N LYS A 382 18.12 -25.23 0.08
CA LYS A 382 17.75 -26.58 -0.38
C LYS A 382 18.46 -27.71 0.35
N LEU A 383 19.66 -27.48 0.90
CA LEU A 383 20.37 -28.46 1.73
C LEU A 383 19.63 -28.86 3.00
N LYS A 384 18.64 -28.07 3.44
CA LYS A 384 17.78 -28.41 4.59
C LYS A 384 16.81 -29.54 4.30
N LYS A 385 16.61 -29.92 3.03
CA LYS A 385 15.77 -31.05 2.58
C LYS A 385 14.36 -31.02 3.19
N SER A 386 13.71 -29.87 3.14
CA SER A 386 12.31 -29.69 3.59
C SER A 386 11.47 -29.18 2.41
N SER A 387 10.33 -29.83 2.17
CA SER A 387 9.40 -29.46 1.10
C SER A 387 8.89 -28.02 1.26
N GLU A 388 8.65 -27.57 2.48
CA GLU A 388 8.18 -26.21 2.77
C GLU A 388 9.21 -25.15 2.38
N ILE A 389 10.50 -25.48 2.59
CA ILE A 389 11.62 -24.63 2.21
C ILE A 389 11.76 -24.63 0.69
N ASP A 390 11.72 -25.81 0.06
CA ASP A 390 11.83 -25.93 -1.39
C ASP A 390 10.74 -25.12 -2.11
N ASP A 391 9.50 -25.15 -1.60
CA ASP A 391 8.39 -24.34 -2.09
C ASP A 391 8.66 -22.84 -1.94
N PHE A 392 9.17 -22.41 -0.79
CA PHE A 392 9.52 -21.01 -0.56
C PHE A 392 10.66 -20.56 -1.47
N ILE A 393 11.71 -21.36 -1.60
CA ILE A 393 12.87 -21.06 -2.42
C ILE A 393 12.47 -20.98 -3.88
N LYS A 394 11.67 -21.93 -4.38
CA LYS A 394 11.11 -21.85 -5.74
C LYS A 394 10.37 -20.54 -5.97
N TYR A 395 9.44 -20.19 -5.07
CA TYR A 395 8.73 -18.90 -5.12
C TYR A 395 9.71 -17.71 -5.13
N PHE A 396 10.67 -17.69 -4.21
CA PHE A 396 11.58 -16.56 -4.03
C PHE A 396 12.49 -16.37 -5.24
N ILE A 397 13.08 -17.44 -5.78
CA ILE A 397 13.97 -17.39 -6.94
C ILE A 397 13.18 -17.00 -8.20
N ASP A 398 12.03 -17.63 -8.44
CA ASP A 398 11.20 -17.32 -9.61
C ASP A 398 10.72 -15.87 -9.58
N GLN A 399 10.21 -15.41 -8.43
CA GLN A 399 9.64 -14.06 -8.33
C GLN A 399 10.69 -12.97 -8.20
N TRP A 400 11.69 -13.15 -7.34
CA TRP A 400 12.60 -12.08 -6.90
C TRP A 400 14.05 -12.29 -7.35
N GLY A 401 14.45 -13.51 -7.73
CA GLY A 401 15.76 -13.79 -8.31
C GLY A 401 15.83 -13.53 -9.82
N HIS A 402 14.80 -13.98 -10.56
CA HIS A 402 14.78 -13.92 -12.02
C HIS A 402 13.86 -12.81 -12.57
N ASN A 403 12.56 -12.84 -12.23
CA ASN A 403 11.59 -11.98 -12.89
C ASN A 403 11.63 -10.53 -12.41
N ASN A 404 11.68 -10.30 -11.09
CA ASN A 404 11.55 -8.97 -10.49
C ASN A 404 12.80 -8.61 -9.68
N ASN A 405 13.99 -8.78 -10.25
CA ASN A 405 15.28 -8.70 -9.55
C ASN A 405 15.76 -7.27 -9.17
N GLY A 406 15.05 -6.22 -9.56
CA GLY A 406 15.47 -4.83 -9.37
C GLY A 406 15.32 -4.26 -7.96
N TRP A 407 15.59 -5.02 -6.89
CA TRP A 407 15.34 -4.60 -5.49
C TRP A 407 16.59 -4.47 -4.60
N TYR A 408 17.76 -4.88 -5.10
CA TYR A 408 19.04 -4.75 -4.38
C TYR A 408 19.70 -3.39 -4.70
N GLU A 409 20.47 -2.85 -3.76
CA GLU A 409 21.04 -1.49 -3.87
C GLU A 409 22.00 -1.31 -5.05
N GLY A 410 22.71 -2.38 -5.44
CA GLY A 410 23.59 -2.41 -6.59
C GLY A 410 22.89 -2.48 -7.96
N TYR A 411 21.56 -2.57 -8.01
CA TYR A 411 20.82 -2.71 -9.28
C TYR A 411 20.92 -1.44 -10.12
N TYR A 412 20.79 -0.29 -9.45
CA TYR A 412 21.00 1.01 -10.04
C TYR A 412 21.49 2.01 -8.99
N GLY A 413 22.76 2.39 -9.08
CA GLY A 413 23.34 3.37 -8.16
C GLY A 413 22.63 4.72 -8.25
N ASP A 414 22.63 5.47 -7.14
CA ASP A 414 22.05 6.82 -7.04
C ASP A 414 20.51 6.92 -7.19
N ILE A 415 19.78 5.80 -7.21
CA ILE A 415 18.32 5.76 -7.17
C ILE A 415 17.87 4.98 -5.93
N PRO A 416 16.89 5.49 -5.15
CA PRO A 416 16.44 4.77 -3.96
C PRO A 416 15.79 3.44 -4.33
N SER A 417 16.13 2.41 -3.58
CA SER A 417 15.50 1.09 -3.65
C SER A 417 14.09 1.08 -3.02
N THR A 418 13.67 2.16 -2.35
CA THR A 418 12.37 2.28 -1.68
C THR A 418 11.57 3.48 -2.18
N THR A 419 10.23 3.38 -2.09
CA THR A 419 9.29 4.47 -2.38
C THR A 419 8.86 5.22 -1.10
N ASN A 420 9.61 5.10 0.01
CA ASN A 420 9.22 5.66 1.32
C ASN A 420 8.93 7.17 1.26
N GLY A 421 9.64 7.93 0.43
CA GLY A 421 9.38 9.36 0.26
C GLY A 421 8.00 9.65 -0.36
N LEU A 422 7.53 8.76 -1.24
CA LEU A 422 6.20 8.80 -1.84
C LEU A 422 5.13 8.38 -0.83
N GLU A 423 5.34 7.28 -0.11
CA GLU A 423 4.44 6.78 0.94
C GLU A 423 4.26 7.82 2.08
N SER A 424 5.36 8.39 2.59
CA SER A 424 5.33 9.46 3.61
C SER A 424 4.62 10.71 3.10
N SER A 425 4.77 11.02 1.80
CA SER A 425 4.00 12.11 1.20
C SER A 425 2.52 11.80 1.27
N HIS A 426 2.07 10.59 0.93
CA HIS A 426 0.65 10.21 1.06
C HIS A 426 0.12 10.32 2.48
N GLU A 427 0.89 9.93 3.49
CA GLU A 427 0.45 10.03 4.89
C GLU A 427 0.14 11.46 5.32
N LYS A 428 1.01 12.42 4.96
CA LYS A 428 0.78 13.84 5.26
C LYS A 428 -0.52 14.37 4.65
N ILE A 429 -0.86 13.89 3.46
CA ILE A 429 -2.10 14.26 2.77
C ILE A 429 -3.30 13.68 3.49
N LYS A 430 -3.24 12.41 3.90
CA LYS A 430 -4.32 11.78 4.67
C LYS A 430 -4.60 12.53 5.96
N SER A 431 -3.55 12.96 6.66
CA SER A 431 -3.68 13.79 7.85
C SER A 431 -4.31 15.15 7.55
N ALA A 432 -3.93 15.80 6.44
CA ALA A 432 -4.48 17.10 6.05
C ALA A 432 -5.98 17.03 5.66
N LEU A 433 -6.43 15.92 5.09
CA LEU A 433 -7.82 15.73 4.66
C LEU A 433 -8.76 15.26 5.78
N GLU A 434 -8.24 14.96 6.98
CA GLU A 434 -9.00 14.57 8.19
C GLU A 434 -10.02 13.42 7.98
N GLY A 435 -9.86 12.60 6.95
CA GLY A 435 -10.81 11.53 6.61
C GLY A 435 -12.18 12.01 6.11
N LYS A 436 -12.31 13.29 5.69
CA LYS A 436 -13.58 13.85 5.20
C LYS A 436 -14.04 13.19 3.90
N ILE A 437 -15.36 13.09 3.79
CA ILE A 437 -16.06 12.57 2.63
C ILE A 437 -16.65 13.77 1.82
N LEU A 438 -15.98 14.22 0.75
CA LEU A 438 -16.29 15.38 -0.12
C LEU A 438 -17.26 15.10 -1.31
N GLY A 439 -17.01 15.62 -2.50
CA GLY A 439 -17.65 15.32 -3.79
C GLY A 439 -16.51 15.18 -4.81
N LEU A 440 -16.73 14.64 -6.02
CA LEU A 440 -15.64 14.57 -7.01
C LEU A 440 -15.03 15.97 -7.28
N ILE A 441 -15.88 16.95 -7.52
CA ILE A 441 -15.46 18.35 -7.78
C ILE A 441 -14.87 18.99 -6.53
N GLU A 442 -15.48 18.79 -5.37
CA GLU A 442 -14.97 19.31 -4.10
C GLU A 442 -13.59 18.73 -3.77
N PHE A 443 -13.38 17.45 -4.04
CA PHE A 443 -12.08 16.80 -3.87
C PHE A 443 -11.03 17.35 -4.83
N LEU A 444 -11.40 17.59 -6.10
CA LEU A 444 -10.49 18.22 -7.06
C LEU A 444 -10.13 19.65 -6.64
N ASN A 445 -11.09 20.42 -6.12
CA ASN A 445 -10.83 21.74 -5.53
C ASN A 445 -9.89 21.64 -4.32
N GLU A 446 -10.11 20.67 -3.43
CA GLU A 446 -9.27 20.43 -2.25
C GLU A 446 -7.84 20.04 -2.66
N CYS A 447 -7.70 19.16 -3.65
CA CYS A 447 -6.41 18.81 -4.24
C CYS A 447 -5.71 20.04 -4.84
N ARG A 448 -6.47 20.91 -5.51
CA ARG A 448 -5.95 22.13 -6.13
C ARG A 448 -5.45 23.11 -5.06
N GLU A 449 -6.29 23.49 -4.11
CA GLU A 449 -6.00 24.58 -3.17
C GLU A 449 -5.09 24.18 -2.01
N ASN A 450 -5.23 22.96 -1.49
CA ASN A 450 -4.59 22.59 -0.23
C ASN A 450 -3.48 21.55 -0.40
N LEU A 451 -3.52 20.74 -1.46
CA LEU A 451 -2.53 19.69 -1.68
C LEU A 451 -1.42 20.10 -2.66
N ILE A 452 -1.77 20.30 -3.92
CA ILE A 452 -0.81 20.47 -5.01
C ILE A 452 -0.20 21.88 -4.95
N LYS A 453 -1.00 22.90 -4.64
CA LYS A 453 -0.50 24.26 -4.36
C LYS A 453 0.47 24.26 -3.20
N PHE A 454 0.16 23.58 -2.09
CA PHE A 454 1.07 23.44 -0.96
C PHE A 454 2.37 22.74 -1.36
N TRP A 455 2.29 21.63 -2.12
CA TRP A 455 3.50 20.98 -2.65
C TRP A 455 4.37 21.92 -3.48
N SER A 456 3.74 22.74 -4.32
CA SER A 456 4.46 23.73 -5.12
C SER A 456 5.09 24.81 -4.26
N GLN A 457 4.33 25.43 -3.36
CA GLN A 457 4.78 26.51 -2.48
C GLN A 457 5.92 26.07 -1.56
N MET A 458 5.87 24.85 -1.03
CA MET A 458 6.96 24.26 -0.25
C MET A 458 8.27 24.19 -1.04
N ARG A 459 8.24 24.27 -2.37
CA ARG A 459 9.40 24.25 -3.27
C ARG A 459 9.66 25.63 -3.90
N SER A 460 8.98 26.66 -3.41
CA SER A 460 9.24 28.05 -3.75
C SER A 460 10.21 28.65 -2.75
N LYS A 461 11.24 29.36 -3.24
CA LYS A 461 12.20 30.07 -2.38
C LYS A 461 11.56 31.24 -1.65
N LYS A 462 10.57 31.86 -2.29
CA LYS A 462 9.80 32.98 -1.75
C LYS A 462 8.33 32.58 -1.67
N ILE A 463 7.65 33.04 -0.64
CA ILE A 463 6.20 32.92 -0.49
C ILE A 463 5.61 34.32 -0.38
N LYS A 464 4.42 34.46 -0.94
CA LYS A 464 3.64 35.68 -0.81
C LYS A 464 2.88 35.66 0.51
N THR A 465 2.95 36.76 1.26
CA THR A 465 2.17 37.01 2.47
C THR A 465 1.62 38.44 2.46
N ILE A 466 0.64 38.72 3.31
CA ILE A 466 0.13 40.08 3.49
C ILE A 466 0.97 40.77 4.57
N ASN A 467 1.47 41.98 4.27
CA ASN A 467 2.09 42.82 5.27
C ASN A 467 0.99 43.34 6.23
N PRO A 468 1.08 43.07 7.54
CA PRO A 468 0.04 43.45 8.50
C PRO A 468 -0.13 44.97 8.65
N GLU A 469 0.90 45.77 8.30
CA GLU A 469 0.86 47.23 8.43
C GLU A 469 0.29 47.92 7.18
N THR A 470 0.65 47.42 5.99
CA THR A 470 0.24 48.05 4.72
C THR A 470 -0.91 47.35 4.02
N ASN A 471 -1.27 46.13 4.46
CA ASN A 471 -2.22 45.23 3.80
C ASN A 471 -1.85 44.91 2.33
N GLU A 472 -0.58 45.10 1.96
CA GLU A 472 -0.05 44.79 0.63
C GLU A 472 0.56 43.38 0.60
N GLU A 473 0.53 42.75 -0.57
CA GLU A 473 1.17 41.47 -0.80
C GLU A 473 2.70 41.66 -0.91
N ILE A 474 3.45 41.00 -0.03
CA ILE A 474 4.91 41.04 0.02
C ILE A 474 5.50 39.64 -0.18
N ASP A 475 6.65 39.57 -0.83
CA ASP A 475 7.45 38.36 -0.94
C ASP A 475 8.37 38.24 0.28
N ILE A 476 8.25 37.13 1.01
CA ILE A 476 9.17 36.76 2.09
C ILE A 476 9.90 35.47 1.77
N ASP A 477 11.06 35.25 2.38
CA ASP A 477 11.80 34.00 2.24
C ASP A 477 11.03 32.83 2.86
N ASN A 478 10.94 31.73 2.13
CA ASN A 478 10.28 30.53 2.61
C ASN A 478 11.19 29.74 3.55
N VAL A 479 10.96 29.89 4.84
CA VAL A 479 11.69 29.16 5.89
C VAL A 479 11.53 27.63 5.79
N ASN A 480 10.47 27.16 5.13
CA ASN A 480 10.16 25.74 4.94
C ASN A 480 10.54 25.24 3.54
N PHE A 481 11.43 25.93 2.84
CA PHE A 481 11.81 25.60 1.48
C PHE A 481 12.42 24.19 1.37
N ASN A 482 11.72 23.32 0.64
CA ASN A 482 12.17 21.99 0.23
C ASN A 482 13.11 22.12 -0.98
N HIS A 483 14.37 22.39 -0.67
CA HIS A 483 15.46 22.35 -1.63
C HIS A 483 15.51 21.03 -2.40
N PHE A 484 15.80 21.11 -3.70
CA PHE A 484 16.18 19.97 -4.52
C PHE A 484 17.71 19.85 -4.52
N PHE A 485 18.22 18.86 -3.81
CA PHE A 485 19.67 18.70 -3.63
C PHE A 485 20.30 17.89 -4.76
N LYS A 486 21.20 18.52 -5.53
CA LYS A 486 22.03 17.85 -6.55
C LYS A 486 23.22 17.09 -5.95
N GLU A 487 23.43 17.20 -4.64
CA GLU A 487 24.47 16.54 -3.85
C GLU A 487 23.89 16.04 -2.53
N PRO A 488 24.48 15.00 -1.90
CA PRO A 488 24.04 14.59 -0.58
C PRO A 488 24.24 15.69 0.47
N ILE A 489 23.24 15.87 1.36
CA ILE A 489 23.40 16.71 2.55
C ILE A 489 24.11 15.92 3.63
N ILE A 490 25.15 16.52 4.23
CA ILE A 490 25.90 15.94 5.32
C ILE A 490 25.69 16.80 6.56
N SER A 491 25.11 16.22 7.61
CA SER A 491 24.85 16.91 8.87
C SER A 491 26.14 17.07 9.70
N LYS A 492 26.16 18.06 10.61
CA LYS A 492 27.26 18.23 11.59
C LYS A 492 27.51 16.95 12.41
N SER A 493 26.45 16.23 12.78
CA SER A 493 26.55 14.96 13.49
C SER A 493 27.27 13.89 12.66
N GLN A 494 26.93 13.77 11.36
CA GLN A 494 27.62 12.86 10.46
C GLN A 494 29.09 13.24 10.26
N MET A 495 29.41 14.54 10.16
CA MET A 495 30.80 15.00 10.09
C MET A 495 31.58 14.70 11.37
N LEU A 496 30.98 14.94 12.55
CA LEU A 496 31.60 14.62 13.83
C LEU A 496 31.82 13.11 13.98
N HIS A 497 30.84 12.30 13.59
CA HIS A 497 30.97 10.86 13.57
C HIS A 497 32.10 10.41 12.62
N ALA A 498 32.20 10.98 11.43
CA ALA A 498 33.30 10.69 10.50
C ALA A 498 34.67 11.10 11.08
N PHE A 499 34.74 12.25 11.76
CA PHE A 499 35.95 12.71 12.45
C PHE A 499 36.37 11.75 13.58
N GLU A 500 35.46 11.36 14.47
CA GLU A 500 35.73 10.39 15.54
C GLU A 500 36.06 9.00 14.99
N TRP A 501 35.41 8.62 13.89
CA TRP A 501 35.69 7.38 13.18
C TRP A 501 37.12 7.40 12.60
N ASN A 502 37.59 8.53 12.07
CA ASN A 502 38.91 8.70 11.48
C ASN A 502 40.04 8.66 12.52
N LYS A 503 39.78 9.12 13.76
CA LYS A 503 40.75 9.03 14.88
C LYS A 503 41.15 7.60 15.26
N ARG A 504 40.40 6.58 14.84
CA ARG A 504 40.61 5.18 15.26
C ARG A 504 41.79 4.48 14.56
N SER A 505 42.80 5.20 14.05
CA SER A 505 44.02 4.66 13.40
C SER A 505 43.76 3.45 12.50
N LYS A 506 42.87 3.61 11.52
CA LYS A 506 42.46 2.50 10.65
C LYS A 506 43.39 2.38 9.44
N PRO A 507 43.74 1.16 9.01
CA PRO A 507 44.52 0.97 7.79
C PRO A 507 43.66 1.32 6.56
N ILE A 508 44.08 2.34 5.81
CA ILE A 508 43.53 2.72 4.51
C ILE A 508 44.59 2.38 3.47
N HIS A 509 44.21 1.57 2.47
CA HIS A 509 45.11 1.18 1.39
C HIS A 509 44.72 1.86 0.10
N HIS A 510 45.71 2.33 -0.65
CA HIS A 510 45.53 2.93 -1.97
C HIS A 510 45.91 1.91 -3.04
N ILE A 511 44.96 1.52 -3.89
CA ILE A 511 45.25 0.71 -5.09
C ILE A 511 44.62 1.40 -6.29
N ARG A 512 45.48 1.95 -7.17
CA ARG A 512 45.08 2.81 -8.29
C ARG A 512 44.31 4.04 -7.78
N ASP A 513 43.14 4.33 -8.35
CA ASP A 513 42.26 5.45 -7.97
C ASP A 513 41.26 5.12 -6.85
N ASN A 514 41.26 3.89 -6.31
CA ASN A 514 40.33 3.47 -5.25
C ASN A 514 41.02 3.38 -3.89
N LEU A 515 40.26 3.70 -2.83
CA LEU A 515 40.65 3.46 -1.45
C LEU A 515 39.99 2.17 -0.93
N TYR A 516 40.73 1.43 -0.11
CA TYR A 516 40.31 0.15 0.45
C TYR A 516 40.41 0.18 1.96
N MET A 517 39.37 -0.32 2.60
CA MET A 517 39.28 -0.32 4.06
C MET A 517 38.75 -1.65 4.60
N CYS A 518 39.53 -2.29 5.46
CA CYS A 518 39.14 -3.54 6.13
C CYS A 518 38.10 -3.26 7.24
N ARG A 519 37.07 -4.10 7.34
CA ARG A 519 36.01 -3.96 8.35
C ARG A 519 36.50 -4.31 9.76
N THR A 520 37.42 -5.27 9.90
CA THR A 520 37.89 -5.77 11.20
C THR A 520 39.38 -5.47 11.42
N MET A 521 39.68 -4.88 12.58
CA MET A 521 41.04 -4.81 13.12
C MET A 521 41.49 -6.17 13.65
N LYS A 522 41.34 -7.26 12.88
CA LYS A 522 42.07 -8.49 13.22
C LYS A 522 43.55 -8.18 13.07
N MET A 523 44.19 -7.86 14.19
CA MET A 523 45.61 -7.60 14.33
C MET A 523 46.39 -8.76 13.71
N GLY A 524 46.97 -8.54 12.54
CA GLY A 524 47.64 -9.58 11.75
C GLY A 524 47.43 -9.50 10.24
N LEU A 525 46.45 -8.71 9.76
CA LEU A 525 46.26 -8.47 8.32
C LEU A 525 47.34 -7.52 7.79
N SER A 526 48.49 -8.06 7.39
CA SER A 526 49.48 -7.29 6.64
C SER A 526 48.98 -6.96 5.22
N GLN A 527 49.12 -5.67 4.86
CA GLN A 527 49.71 -5.16 3.61
C GLN A 527 49.10 -5.62 2.28
N ASP A 528 48.62 -4.68 1.45
CA ASP A 528 48.34 -4.67 0.00
C ASP A 528 48.01 -6.00 -0.75
N LYS A 529 48.78 -7.06 -0.55
CA LYS A 529 48.51 -8.44 -1.00
C LYS A 529 47.09 -8.89 -0.66
N ASN A 530 46.56 -8.58 0.52
CA ASN A 530 45.19 -8.95 0.91
C ASN A 530 44.13 -8.17 0.14
N ALA A 531 44.35 -6.88 -0.11
CA ALA A 531 43.45 -6.08 -0.94
C ALA A 531 43.53 -6.51 -2.42
N LYS A 532 44.71 -6.92 -2.91
CA LYS A 532 44.87 -7.57 -4.22
C LYS A 532 44.15 -8.92 -4.30
N ILE A 533 44.27 -9.77 -3.28
CA ILE A 533 43.54 -11.05 -3.20
C ILE A 533 42.03 -10.78 -3.20
N PHE A 534 41.56 -9.84 -2.38
CA PHE A 534 40.15 -9.47 -2.34
C PHE A 534 39.65 -9.00 -3.71
N LEU A 535 40.40 -8.12 -4.40
CA LEU A 535 40.09 -7.72 -5.77
C LEU A 535 40.05 -8.91 -6.73
N THR A 536 41.05 -9.79 -6.68
CA THR A 536 41.04 -11.02 -7.47
C THR A 536 39.80 -11.87 -7.15
N GLN A 537 39.40 -12.01 -5.89
CA GLN A 537 38.18 -12.73 -5.50
C GLN A 537 36.92 -12.05 -6.04
N LEU A 538 36.85 -10.72 -6.02
CA LEU A 538 35.75 -9.97 -6.63
C LEU A 538 35.67 -10.20 -8.15
N ASP A 539 36.82 -10.39 -8.81
CA ASP A 539 36.88 -10.59 -10.26
C ASP A 539 36.58 -12.06 -10.65
N ILE A 540 37.16 -13.04 -9.96
CA ILE A 540 37.01 -14.47 -10.29
C ILE A 540 35.79 -15.12 -9.63
N MET A 541 35.19 -14.47 -8.63
CA MET A 541 34.03 -14.94 -7.87
C MET A 541 34.13 -16.40 -7.40
N PRO A 542 35.13 -16.76 -6.56
CA PRO A 542 35.50 -18.15 -6.28
C PRO A 542 34.59 -18.85 -5.26
N TRP A 543 33.48 -18.22 -4.84
CA TRP A 543 32.67 -18.69 -3.72
C TRP A 543 31.71 -19.79 -4.14
N ASP A 544 31.69 -20.87 -3.35
CA ASP A 544 30.79 -22.02 -3.49
C ASP A 544 29.77 -22.13 -2.36
N ASP A 545 29.83 -21.19 -1.41
CA ASP A 545 29.02 -21.10 -0.21
C ASP A 545 28.55 -19.67 0.02
N PHE A 546 27.27 -19.52 0.37
CA PHE A 546 26.61 -18.21 0.51
C PHE A 546 27.23 -17.39 1.66
N ASP A 547 27.45 -18.00 2.81
CA ASP A 547 27.93 -17.29 3.99
C ASP A 547 29.37 -16.81 3.78
N LYS A 548 30.22 -17.65 3.17
CA LYS A 548 31.59 -17.25 2.75
C LYS A 548 31.58 -16.11 1.75
N MET A 549 30.66 -16.12 0.78
CA MET A 549 30.52 -15.02 -0.18
C MET A 549 30.16 -13.73 0.53
N ILE A 550 29.09 -13.73 1.33
CA ILE A 550 28.61 -12.55 2.05
C ILE A 550 29.67 -12.02 3.01
N GLU A 551 30.38 -12.90 3.73
CA GLU A 551 31.50 -12.51 4.60
C GLU A 551 32.63 -11.87 3.81
N SER A 552 33.03 -12.48 2.69
CA SER A 552 34.13 -12.00 1.85
C SER A 552 33.82 -10.64 1.24
N ILE A 553 32.67 -10.45 0.57
CA ILE A 553 32.30 -9.14 -0.03
C ILE A 553 32.15 -8.04 1.02
N ASN A 554 31.78 -8.42 2.26
CA ASN A 554 31.65 -7.49 3.39
C ASN A 554 32.93 -7.39 4.24
N SER A 555 34.03 -8.03 3.87
CA SER A 555 35.30 -7.95 4.61
C SER A 555 36.03 -6.64 4.35
N MET A 556 35.87 -6.06 3.16
CA MET A 556 36.47 -4.78 2.76
C MET A 556 35.42 -3.82 2.20
N ARG A 557 35.75 -2.54 2.23
CA ARG A 557 34.98 -1.46 1.58
C ARG A 557 35.81 -0.88 0.46
N LEU A 558 35.23 -0.79 -0.73
CA LEU A 558 35.81 -0.06 -1.84
C LEU A 558 35.22 1.34 -1.83
N ILE A 559 36.10 2.33 -1.91
CA ILE A 559 35.73 3.73 -2.00
C ILE A 559 36.32 4.28 -3.28
N SER A 560 35.46 4.83 -4.13
CA SER A 560 35.84 5.50 -5.36
C SER A 560 35.69 7.00 -5.15
N ILE A 561 36.81 7.70 -5.00
CA ILE A 561 36.84 9.13 -4.71
C ILE A 561 36.62 9.92 -6.00
N ASN A 562 35.62 10.80 -6.00
CA ASN A 562 35.48 11.80 -7.04
C ASN A 562 36.39 12.99 -6.70
N LYS A 563 37.42 13.20 -7.53
CA LYS A 563 38.47 14.21 -7.33
C LYS A 563 37.97 15.66 -7.54
N GLU A 564 36.89 15.84 -8.30
CA GLU A 564 36.29 17.16 -8.54
C GLU A 564 35.34 17.55 -7.41
N ASN A 565 34.56 16.58 -6.92
CA ASN A 565 33.59 16.78 -5.85
C ASN A 565 33.48 15.53 -4.99
N TRP A 566 34.16 15.55 -3.84
CA TRP A 566 34.23 14.40 -2.94
C TRP A 566 32.85 13.92 -2.46
N LYS A 567 31.81 14.77 -2.40
CA LYS A 567 30.45 14.35 -2.03
C LYS A 567 29.79 13.43 -3.05
N GLN A 568 30.33 13.37 -4.27
CA GLN A 568 29.91 12.45 -5.32
C GLN A 568 30.73 11.15 -5.31
N SER A 569 31.63 10.98 -4.34
CA SER A 569 32.36 9.72 -4.16
C SER A 569 31.41 8.60 -3.76
N ARG A 570 31.84 7.36 -4.01
CA ARG A 570 31.04 6.16 -3.78
C ARG A 570 31.70 5.22 -2.80
N CYS A 571 30.91 4.48 -2.03
CA CYS A 571 31.41 3.44 -1.13
C CYS A 571 30.54 2.19 -1.20
N THR A 572 31.14 1.00 -1.13
CA THR A 572 30.40 -0.26 -1.13
C THR A 572 29.86 -0.68 0.23
N CYS A 573 29.93 0.17 1.26
CA CYS A 573 29.32 -0.15 2.55
C CYS A 573 27.79 -0.07 2.46
N SER A 574 27.10 -0.95 3.16
CA SER A 574 25.63 -0.99 3.22
C SER A 574 25.01 0.37 3.59
N TYR A 575 25.65 1.10 4.53
CA TYR A 575 25.19 2.42 4.90
C TYR A 575 25.27 3.43 3.74
N TRP A 576 26.34 3.42 2.94
CA TRP A 576 26.45 4.30 1.77
C TRP A 576 25.45 3.90 0.68
N LEU A 577 25.31 2.61 0.40
CA LEU A 577 24.33 2.12 -0.57
C LEU A 577 22.92 2.62 -0.23
N LYS A 578 22.56 2.57 1.06
CA LYS A 578 21.25 3.01 1.58
C LYS A 578 21.11 4.51 1.80
N ASN A 579 22.17 5.31 1.87
CA ASN A 579 22.07 6.73 2.25
C ASN A 579 22.80 7.71 1.32
N TYR A 580 23.63 7.22 0.39
CA TYR A 580 24.55 7.99 -0.46
C TYR A 580 25.59 8.83 0.29
N VAL A 581 25.75 8.55 1.58
CA VAL A 581 26.75 9.14 2.48
C VAL A 581 27.22 8.06 3.44
N CYS A 582 28.48 8.12 3.88
CA CYS A 582 29.01 7.29 4.96
C CYS A 582 30.25 7.94 5.54
N SER A 583 30.75 7.47 6.67
CA SER A 583 31.97 7.99 7.29
C SER A 583 33.27 7.62 6.57
N HIS A 584 33.20 6.80 5.52
CA HIS A 584 34.38 6.38 4.74
C HIS A 584 34.71 7.36 3.60
N VAL A 585 33.76 8.19 3.22
CA VAL A 585 33.84 9.26 2.22
C VAL A 585 33.80 10.58 2.98
#